data_AF-A0A4Q6AQ74-F1
#
_entry.id   AF-A0A4Q6AQ74-F1
#
_cell.length_a   1.000
_cell.length_b   1.000
_cell.length_c   1.000
_cell.angle_alpha   90.00
_cell.angle_beta   90.00
_cell.angle_gamma   90.00
#
_symmetry.space_group_name_H-M   'P 1'
#
loop_
_entity.id
_entity.type
_entity.pdbx_description
1 polymer ?
#
loop_
_entity_poly.entity_id
_entity_poly.type
_entity_poly.pdbx_seq_one_letter_code
_entity_poly.pdbx_strand_id
1 'polypeptide(L)'
;MAKKITKKQYHHGDLRLAILEAADSILAKEGIAALSMREVSRILDVSHGAPYRHFTDKEAILAALALAGFQQLNEEQDHILARSELNGRERLKQCGSSYLKLAAQKPHRFRMMFEQFPAEVMSRHQGLADASQRFFQTLSSLVAICQKEGTARLTPAPQLAAAFWSMTHGFLSLALTSGSSLVRDSGVSLSVLEDLCLETVMRGLGPD
;
A
#
# COMPACT_ATOMS: atom_id res chain seq x y z
N MET A 1 -11.68 36.69 9.93
CA MET A 1 -12.72 36.45 8.92
C MET A 1 -12.41 35.15 8.18
N ALA A 2 -13.26 34.14 8.28
CA ALA A 2 -13.04 32.81 7.74
C ALA A 2 -13.26 32.79 6.21
N LYS A 3 -12.28 32.26 5.48
CA LYS A 3 -12.28 32.18 4.02
C LYS A 3 -13.22 31.04 3.60
N LYS A 4 -14.40 31.40 3.09
CA LYS A 4 -15.39 30.50 2.48
C LYS A 4 -14.73 29.69 1.36
N ILE A 5 -14.66 28.37 1.50
CA ILE A 5 -14.26 27.47 0.43
C ILE A 5 -15.41 27.44 -0.58
N THR A 6 -15.16 27.98 -1.77
CA THR A 6 -16.13 28.07 -2.86
C THR A 6 -16.40 26.69 -3.44
N LYS A 7 -17.70 26.37 -3.55
CA LYS A 7 -18.35 25.23 -4.21
C LYS A 7 -17.61 24.88 -5.52
N LYS A 8 -16.75 23.86 -5.50
CA LYS A 8 -16.16 23.31 -6.72
C LYS A 8 -17.18 22.33 -7.28
N GLN A 9 -17.69 22.67 -8.45
CA GLN A 9 -18.67 21.94 -9.24
C GLN A 9 -18.18 20.50 -9.44
N TYR A 10 -18.81 19.55 -8.75
CA TYR A 10 -18.53 18.12 -8.90
C TYR A 10 -18.84 17.72 -10.34
N HIS A 11 -17.88 17.07 -11.02
CA HIS A 11 -18.21 16.33 -12.23
C HIS A 11 -19.11 15.16 -11.82
N HIS A 12 -20.43 15.30 -12.00
CA HIS A 12 -21.44 14.24 -11.82
C HIS A 12 -21.21 12.99 -12.70
N GLY A 13 -20.07 12.88 -13.39
CA GLY A 13 -19.75 11.78 -14.30
C GLY A 13 -19.27 10.50 -13.61
N ASP A 14 -18.72 10.58 -12.39
CA ASP A 14 -18.30 9.38 -11.67
C ASP A 14 -18.49 9.51 -10.14
N LEU A 15 -19.74 9.32 -9.70
CA LEU A 15 -20.08 9.26 -8.27
C LEU A 15 -19.29 8.15 -7.55
N ARG A 16 -18.93 7.06 -8.25
CA ARG A 16 -18.13 5.98 -7.66
C ARG A 16 -16.73 6.47 -7.31
N LEU A 17 -16.07 7.20 -8.21
CA LEU A 17 -14.78 7.82 -7.94
C LEU A 17 -14.87 8.85 -6.80
N ALA A 18 -15.89 9.71 -6.82
CA ALA A 18 -16.14 10.69 -5.75
C ALA A 18 -16.28 10.03 -4.37
N ILE A 19 -16.98 8.88 -4.29
CA ILE A 19 -17.09 8.10 -3.05
C ILE A 19 -15.73 7.61 -2.57
N LEU A 20 -14.90 7.07 -3.48
CA LEU A 20 -13.56 6.59 -3.14
C LEU A 20 -12.66 7.74 -2.67
N GLU A 21 -12.70 8.90 -3.33
CA GLU A 21 -11.93 10.08 -2.93
C GLU A 21 -12.35 10.61 -1.56
N ALA A 22 -13.66 10.68 -1.29
CA ALA A 22 -14.18 11.07 0.02
C ALA A 22 -13.76 10.08 1.10
N ALA A 23 -13.86 8.77 0.82
CA ALA A 23 -13.45 7.72 1.73
C ALA A 23 -11.94 7.75 2.02
N ASP A 24 -11.09 7.94 1.01
CA ASP A 24 -9.64 8.09 1.17
C ASP A 24 -9.31 9.34 2.01
N SER A 25 -10.05 10.45 1.83
CA SER A 25 -9.90 11.64 2.68
C SER A 25 -10.33 11.41 4.13
N ILE A 26 -11.40 10.65 4.39
CA ILE A 26 -11.81 10.32 5.77
C ILE A 26 -10.73 9.45 6.42
N LEU A 27 -10.28 8.40 5.71
CA LEU A 27 -9.22 7.51 6.19
C LEU A 27 -7.94 8.25 6.52
N ALA A 28 -7.53 9.20 5.67
CA ALA A 28 -6.31 9.96 5.87
C ALA A 28 -6.35 10.91 7.08
N LYS A 29 -7.53 11.46 7.42
CA LYS A 29 -7.68 12.47 8.49
C LYS A 29 -8.08 11.87 9.83
N GLU A 30 -8.97 10.89 9.82
CA GLU A 30 -9.68 10.42 11.01
C GLU A 30 -9.58 8.89 11.18
N GLY A 31 -8.95 8.20 10.23
CA GLY A 31 -8.75 6.76 10.25
C GLY A 31 -10.02 5.97 9.89
N ILE A 32 -9.89 4.64 9.96
CA ILE A 32 -10.93 3.71 9.53
C ILE A 32 -12.21 3.77 10.36
N ALA A 33 -12.11 4.12 11.64
CA ALA A 33 -13.27 4.19 12.54
C ALA A 33 -14.27 5.27 12.11
N ALA A 34 -13.79 6.39 11.57
CA ALA A 34 -14.63 7.48 11.10
C ALA A 34 -15.34 7.19 9.76
N LEU A 35 -14.82 6.24 8.98
CA LEU A 35 -15.43 5.90 7.68
C LEU A 35 -16.80 5.23 7.88
N SER A 36 -17.84 5.83 7.32
CA SER A 36 -19.19 5.27 7.22
C SER A 36 -19.89 5.76 5.95
N MET A 37 -20.91 5.01 5.50
CA MET A 37 -21.76 5.43 4.35
C MET A 37 -22.42 6.80 4.58
N ARG A 38 -22.80 7.08 5.84
CA ARG A 38 -23.35 8.37 6.28
C ARG A 38 -22.34 9.49 6.09
N GLU A 39 -21.12 9.26 6.53
CA GLU A 39 -20.06 10.27 6.49
C GLU A 39 -19.63 10.57 5.06
N VAL A 40 -19.52 9.56 4.21
CA VAL A 40 -19.29 9.73 2.76
C VAL A 40 -20.41 10.57 2.13
N SER A 41 -21.68 10.25 2.42
CA SER A 41 -22.83 11.00 1.89
C SER A 41 -22.79 12.48 2.32
N ARG A 42 -22.43 12.71 3.60
CA ARG A 42 -22.33 14.05 4.19
C ARG A 42 -21.24 14.89 3.54
N ILE A 43 -20.06 14.32 3.29
CA ILE A 43 -18.94 15.02 2.64
C ILE A 43 -19.27 15.36 1.19
N LEU A 44 -19.95 14.47 0.48
CA LEU A 44 -20.31 14.64 -0.91
C LEU A 44 -21.56 15.50 -1.15
N ASP A 45 -22.28 15.89 -0.08
CA ASP A 45 -23.55 16.62 -0.16
C ASP A 45 -24.59 15.91 -1.05
N VAL A 46 -24.70 14.59 -0.89
CA VAL A 46 -25.64 13.73 -1.61
C VAL A 46 -26.65 13.07 -0.66
N SER A 47 -27.73 12.53 -1.21
CA SER A 47 -28.70 11.77 -0.41
C SER A 47 -28.05 10.54 0.23
N HIS A 48 -28.54 10.15 1.40
CA HIS A 48 -28.03 9.01 2.17
C HIS A 48 -28.02 7.69 1.38
N GLY A 49 -28.96 7.52 0.45
CA GLY A 49 -29.05 6.35 -0.42
C GLY A 49 -28.11 6.37 -1.64
N ALA A 50 -27.48 7.49 -1.96
CA ALA A 50 -26.69 7.63 -3.18
C ALA A 50 -25.45 6.70 -3.22
N PRO A 51 -24.64 6.56 -2.16
CA PRO A 51 -23.49 5.66 -2.20
C PRO A 51 -23.84 4.19 -2.35
N TYR A 52 -25.02 3.78 -1.85
CA TYR A 52 -25.51 2.40 -1.94
C TYR A 52 -25.73 1.91 -3.37
N ARG A 53 -25.83 2.82 -4.35
CA ARG A 53 -25.92 2.48 -5.78
C ARG A 53 -24.60 1.95 -6.35
N HIS A 54 -23.48 2.21 -5.67
CA HIS A 54 -22.14 1.85 -6.12
C HIS A 54 -21.42 0.90 -5.16
N PHE A 55 -21.71 0.97 -3.87
CA PHE A 55 -21.10 0.14 -2.84
C PHE A 55 -22.17 -0.36 -1.88
N THR A 56 -22.21 -1.67 -1.64
CA THR A 56 -23.20 -2.29 -0.76
C THR A 56 -23.07 -1.82 0.69
N ASP A 57 -21.84 -1.57 1.13
CA ASP A 57 -21.49 -1.22 2.49
C ASP A 57 -20.09 -0.60 2.57
N LYS A 58 -19.63 -0.38 3.82
CA LYS A 58 -18.28 0.09 4.13
C LYS A 58 -17.19 -0.89 3.70
N GLU A 59 -17.41 -2.20 3.80
CA GLU A 59 -16.45 -3.24 3.41
C GLU A 59 -16.16 -3.14 1.90
N ALA A 60 -17.19 -2.96 1.08
CA ALA A 60 -17.05 -2.78 -0.36
C ALA A 60 -16.25 -1.52 -0.74
N ILE A 61 -16.41 -0.42 0.00
CA ILE A 61 -15.58 0.80 -0.18
C ILE A 61 -14.13 0.51 0.18
N LEU A 62 -13.88 -0.11 1.33
CA LEU A 62 -12.55 -0.45 1.79
C LEU A 62 -11.84 -1.40 0.81
N ALA A 63 -12.53 -2.44 0.35
CA ALA A 63 -12.01 -3.39 -0.62
C ALA A 63 -11.62 -2.71 -1.95
N ALA A 64 -12.42 -1.75 -2.42
CA ALA A 64 -12.10 -0.99 -3.61
C ALA A 64 -10.90 -0.05 -3.41
N LEU A 65 -10.76 0.58 -2.24
CA LEU A 65 -9.58 1.38 -1.91
C LEU A 65 -8.31 0.53 -1.79
N ALA A 66 -8.43 -0.66 -1.21
CA ALA A 66 -7.34 -1.61 -1.10
C ALA A 66 -6.92 -2.13 -2.47
N LEU A 67 -7.88 -2.47 -3.33
CA LEU A 67 -7.63 -2.88 -4.72
C LEU A 67 -6.86 -1.79 -5.46
N ALA A 68 -7.32 -0.54 -5.40
CA ALA A 68 -6.63 0.58 -6.02
C ALA A 68 -5.23 0.80 -5.42
N GLY A 69 -4.99 0.43 -4.15
CA GLY A 69 -3.68 0.50 -3.52
C GLY A 69 -2.72 -0.57 -4.05
N PHE A 70 -3.18 -1.82 -4.18
CA PHE A 70 -2.40 -2.89 -4.80
C PHE A 70 -2.15 -2.65 -6.29
N GLN A 71 -3.12 -2.09 -7.01
CA GLN A 71 -2.92 -1.67 -8.41
C GLN A 71 -1.80 -0.63 -8.53
N GLN A 72 -1.80 0.39 -7.66
CA GLN A 72 -0.72 1.37 -7.62
C GLN A 72 0.65 0.73 -7.33
N LEU A 73 0.72 -0.25 -6.43
CA LEU A 73 1.96 -0.99 -6.16
C LEU A 73 2.41 -1.83 -7.36
N ASN A 74 1.47 -2.51 -8.02
CA ASN A 74 1.75 -3.35 -9.18
C ASN A 74 2.21 -2.52 -10.39
N GLU A 75 1.58 -1.37 -10.65
CA GLU A 75 1.99 -0.44 -11.71
C GLU A 75 3.44 0.04 -11.51
N GLU A 76 3.79 0.41 -10.29
CA GLU A 76 5.15 0.85 -9.96
C GLU A 76 6.16 -0.30 -10.05
N GLN A 77 5.78 -1.52 -9.67
CA GLN A 77 6.60 -2.71 -9.92
C GLN A 77 6.81 -2.95 -11.42
N ASP A 78 5.76 -2.85 -12.23
CA ASP A 78 5.85 -3.06 -13.68
C ASP A 78 6.76 -2.00 -14.33
N HIS A 79 6.68 -0.74 -13.89
CA HIS A 79 7.61 0.31 -14.30
C HIS A 79 9.07 -0.03 -13.97
N ILE A 80 9.36 -0.54 -12.77
CA ILE A 80 10.71 -0.95 -12.36
C ILE A 80 11.18 -2.18 -13.14
N LEU A 81 10.30 -3.14 -13.39
CA LEU A 81 10.61 -4.35 -14.16
C LEU A 81 10.97 -4.03 -15.62
N ALA A 82 10.33 -3.02 -16.22
CA ALA A 82 10.58 -2.60 -17.59
C ALA A 82 11.98 -1.97 -17.81
N ARG A 83 12.69 -1.62 -16.73
CA ARG A 83 14.02 -1.00 -16.79
C ARG A 83 15.08 -2.04 -17.11
N SER A 84 15.50 -2.11 -18.38
CA SER A 84 16.45 -3.11 -18.89
C SER A 84 17.89 -2.90 -18.40
N GLU A 85 18.23 -1.69 -17.98
CA GLU A 85 19.56 -1.33 -17.47
C GLU A 85 19.85 -1.86 -16.07
N LEU A 86 18.81 -2.30 -15.34
CA LEU A 86 18.93 -2.80 -13.97
C LEU A 86 19.11 -4.32 -13.94
N ASN A 87 19.94 -4.82 -13.03
CA ASN A 87 19.96 -6.24 -12.67
C ASN A 87 18.82 -6.60 -11.70
N GLY A 88 18.62 -7.90 -11.43
CA GLY A 88 17.58 -8.38 -10.51
C GLY A 88 17.66 -7.76 -9.12
N ARG A 89 18.88 -7.61 -8.58
CA ARG A 89 19.10 -7.06 -7.23
C ARG A 89 18.75 -5.57 -7.15
N GLU A 90 19.08 -4.80 -8.19
CA GLU A 90 18.71 -3.39 -8.30
C GLU A 90 17.20 -3.20 -8.44
N ARG A 91 16.53 -4.02 -9.26
CA ARG A 91 15.06 -4.01 -9.36
C ARG A 91 14.40 -4.35 -8.03
N LEU A 92 14.87 -5.38 -7.33
CA LEU A 92 14.33 -5.76 -6.01
C LEU A 92 14.49 -4.63 -4.99
N LYS A 93 15.66 -3.98 -4.94
CA LYS A 93 15.89 -2.83 -4.07
C LYS A 93 14.94 -1.67 -4.40
N GLN A 94 14.74 -1.36 -5.67
CA GLN A 94 13.82 -0.29 -6.09
C GLN A 94 12.35 -0.62 -5.76
N CYS A 95 11.92 -1.87 -5.93
CA CYS A 95 10.59 -2.30 -5.51
C CYS A 95 10.38 -2.11 -4.00
N GLY A 96 11.38 -2.45 -3.18
CA GLY A 96 11.34 -2.21 -1.74
C GLY A 96 11.28 -0.72 -1.38
N SER A 97 12.09 0.11 -2.03
CA SER A 97 12.12 1.57 -1.83
C SER A 97 10.79 2.22 -2.20
N SER A 98 10.23 1.86 -3.36
CA SER A 98 8.92 2.31 -3.80
C SER A 98 7.83 1.92 -2.79
N TYR A 99 7.84 0.67 -2.33
CA TYR A 99 6.89 0.18 -1.34
C TYR A 99 6.92 1.00 -0.04
N LEU A 100 8.12 1.24 0.53
CA LEU A 100 8.28 2.07 1.73
C LEU A 100 7.79 3.50 1.52
N LYS A 101 8.18 4.12 0.40
CA LYS A 101 7.80 5.49 0.04
C LYS A 101 6.28 5.64 -0.10
N LEU A 102 5.62 4.75 -0.84
CA LEU A 102 4.17 4.79 -1.04
C LEU A 102 3.43 4.61 0.29
N ALA A 103 3.93 3.72 1.14
CA ALA A 103 3.36 3.51 2.45
C ALA A 103 3.51 4.70 3.38
N ALA A 104 4.66 5.37 3.37
CA ALA A 104 4.88 6.59 4.14
C ALA A 104 3.99 7.75 3.67
N GLN A 105 3.65 7.82 2.37
CA GLN A 105 2.76 8.85 1.82
C GLN A 105 1.30 8.65 2.21
N LYS A 106 0.84 7.40 2.35
CA LYS A 106 -0.56 7.07 2.65
C LYS A 106 -0.67 6.04 3.80
N PRO A 107 -0.22 6.39 5.02
CA PRO A 107 -0.04 5.42 6.11
C PRO A 107 -1.35 4.74 6.53
N HIS A 108 -2.45 5.47 6.61
CA HIS A 108 -3.76 4.91 6.96
C HIS A 108 -4.29 3.95 5.91
N ARG A 109 -4.07 4.24 4.62
CA ARG A 109 -4.49 3.37 3.52
C ARG A 109 -3.67 2.09 3.49
N PHE A 110 -2.35 2.20 3.62
CA PHE A 110 -1.47 1.03 3.65
C PHE A 110 -1.74 0.14 4.85
N ARG A 111 -1.92 0.72 6.04
CA ARG A 111 -2.35 -0.04 7.22
C ARG A 111 -3.64 -0.82 6.96
N MET A 112 -4.64 -0.14 6.39
CA MET A 112 -5.93 -0.73 6.07
C MET A 112 -5.81 -1.90 5.07
N MET A 113 -4.98 -1.78 4.03
CA MET A 113 -4.76 -2.82 3.03
C MET A 113 -4.30 -4.16 3.61
N PHE A 114 -3.50 -4.14 4.67
CA PHE A 114 -2.90 -5.35 5.25
C PHE A 114 -3.56 -5.82 6.55
N GLU A 115 -4.23 -4.93 7.31
CA GLU A 115 -4.81 -5.29 8.61
C GLU A 115 -6.31 -5.60 8.58
N GLN A 116 -7.05 -5.17 7.56
CA GLN A 116 -8.52 -5.15 7.59
C GLN A 116 -9.20 -6.21 6.72
N PHE A 117 -8.42 -7.11 6.13
CA PHE A 117 -8.92 -8.09 5.18
C PHE A 117 -8.48 -9.50 5.56
N PRO A 118 -9.19 -10.15 6.50
CA PRO A 118 -8.99 -11.57 6.74
C PRO A 118 -9.36 -12.38 5.49
N ALA A 119 -8.97 -13.65 5.47
CA ALA A 119 -9.11 -14.53 4.30
C ALA A 119 -10.56 -14.60 3.79
N GLU A 120 -11.54 -14.55 4.69
CA GLU A 120 -12.96 -14.59 4.34
C GLU A 120 -13.37 -13.36 3.52
N VAL A 121 -12.91 -12.17 3.89
CA VAL A 121 -13.21 -10.92 3.16
C VAL A 121 -12.50 -10.93 1.80
N MET A 122 -11.22 -11.34 1.77
CA MET A 122 -10.47 -11.49 0.53
C MET A 122 -11.18 -12.41 -0.48
N SER A 123 -11.76 -13.51 -0.02
CA SER A 123 -12.48 -14.47 -0.88
C SER A 123 -13.71 -13.87 -1.58
N ARG A 124 -14.34 -12.85 -0.98
CA ARG A 124 -15.51 -12.14 -1.52
C ARG A 124 -15.14 -11.07 -2.55
N HIS A 125 -13.87 -10.66 -2.58
CA HIS A 125 -13.34 -9.62 -3.45
C HIS A 125 -12.20 -10.16 -4.31
N GLN A 126 -12.52 -11.03 -5.27
CA GLN A 126 -11.52 -11.73 -6.11
C GLN A 126 -10.49 -10.79 -6.74
N GLY A 127 -10.90 -9.66 -7.31
CA GLY A 127 -9.96 -8.69 -7.89
C GLY A 127 -8.95 -8.12 -6.88
N LEU A 128 -9.34 -7.95 -5.61
CA LEU A 128 -8.43 -7.55 -4.54
C LEU A 128 -7.44 -8.69 -4.19
N ALA A 129 -7.94 -9.92 -4.08
CA ALA A 129 -7.10 -11.09 -3.83
C ALA A 129 -6.07 -11.28 -4.95
N ASP A 130 -6.48 -11.18 -6.22
CA ASP A 130 -5.61 -11.29 -7.39
C ASP A 130 -4.52 -10.20 -7.39
N ALA A 131 -4.90 -8.95 -7.13
CA ALA A 131 -3.96 -7.83 -7.10
C ALA A 131 -2.92 -7.97 -5.97
N SER A 132 -3.34 -8.44 -4.79
CA SER A 132 -2.46 -8.73 -3.65
C SER A 132 -1.51 -9.89 -3.95
N GLN A 133 -2.03 -10.96 -4.55
CA GLN A 133 -1.22 -12.12 -4.96
C GLN A 133 -0.19 -11.74 -6.02
N ARG A 134 -0.57 -10.94 -7.03
CA ARG A 134 0.33 -10.43 -8.07
C ARG A 134 1.50 -9.65 -7.46
N PHE A 135 1.22 -8.75 -6.53
CA PHE A 135 2.25 -7.96 -5.84
C PHE A 135 3.32 -8.85 -5.20
N PHE A 136 2.89 -9.91 -4.51
CA PHE A 136 3.82 -10.86 -3.86
C PHE A 136 4.56 -11.74 -4.88
N GLN A 137 3.88 -12.21 -5.93
CA GLN A 137 4.48 -13.01 -7.00
C GLN A 137 5.59 -12.25 -7.73
N THR A 138 5.46 -10.93 -7.91
CA THR A 138 6.53 -10.10 -8.46
C THR A 138 7.78 -10.14 -7.60
N LEU A 139 7.65 -9.97 -6.27
CA LEU A 139 8.78 -10.01 -5.34
C LEU A 139 9.48 -11.39 -5.38
N SER A 140 8.70 -12.47 -5.35
CA SER A 140 9.21 -13.84 -5.48
C SER A 140 9.97 -14.05 -6.79
N SER A 141 9.43 -13.55 -7.90
CA SER A 141 10.05 -13.66 -9.23
C SER A 141 11.36 -12.86 -9.30
N LEU A 142 11.42 -11.68 -8.70
CA LEU A 142 12.64 -10.87 -8.62
C LEU A 142 13.73 -11.57 -7.80
N VAL A 143 13.38 -12.20 -6.68
CA VAL A 143 14.33 -13.01 -5.92
C VAL A 143 14.86 -14.17 -6.77
N ALA A 144 13.99 -14.87 -7.51
CA ALA A 144 14.41 -15.95 -8.40
C ALA A 144 15.35 -15.46 -9.53
N ILE A 145 15.16 -14.23 -10.03
CA ILE A 145 16.09 -13.59 -10.96
C ILE A 145 17.45 -13.34 -10.28
N CYS A 146 17.46 -12.79 -9.06
CA CYS A 146 18.69 -12.57 -8.29
C CYS A 146 19.47 -13.89 -8.09
N GLN A 147 18.77 -14.99 -7.82
CA GLN A 147 19.38 -16.32 -7.68
C GLN A 147 20.02 -16.81 -8.99
N LYS A 148 19.35 -16.64 -10.12
CA LYS A 148 19.90 -16.97 -11.44
C LYS A 148 21.12 -16.14 -11.80
N GLU A 149 21.16 -14.89 -11.35
CA GLU A 149 22.30 -13.97 -11.50
C GLU A 149 23.44 -14.25 -10.49
N GLY A 150 23.25 -15.16 -9.53
CA GLY A 150 24.22 -15.42 -8.46
C GLY A 150 24.32 -14.29 -7.42
N THR A 151 23.34 -13.39 -7.35
CA THR A 151 23.33 -12.21 -6.46
C THR A 151 22.47 -12.40 -5.21
N ALA A 152 21.86 -13.58 -5.03
CA ALA A 152 21.11 -13.98 -3.84
C ALA A 152 21.37 -15.46 -3.48
N ARG A 153 21.23 -15.80 -2.18
CA ARG A 153 21.33 -17.17 -1.68
C ARG A 153 20.23 -18.09 -2.23
N LEU A 154 20.47 -19.40 -2.19
CA LEU A 154 19.62 -20.42 -2.84
C LEU A 154 18.44 -20.93 -1.99
N THR A 155 18.12 -20.29 -0.86
CA THR A 155 16.84 -20.53 -0.16
C THR A 155 15.66 -20.32 -1.11
N PRO A 156 14.59 -21.14 -1.09
CA PRO A 156 13.48 -21.01 -2.06
C PRO A 156 12.97 -19.58 -2.20
N ALA A 157 12.89 -19.07 -3.44
CA ALA A 157 12.60 -17.67 -3.72
C ALA A 157 11.34 -17.10 -3.02
N PRO A 158 10.20 -17.83 -2.92
CA PRO A 158 9.04 -17.36 -2.18
C PRO A 158 9.32 -17.13 -0.68
N GLN A 159 10.20 -17.93 -0.06
CA GLN A 159 10.54 -17.80 1.36
C GLN A 159 11.41 -16.57 1.61
N LEU A 160 12.40 -16.34 0.74
CA LEU A 160 13.23 -15.13 0.80
C LEU A 160 12.42 -13.86 0.49
N ALA A 161 11.49 -13.92 -0.47
CA ALA A 161 10.59 -12.80 -0.75
C ALA A 161 9.66 -12.51 0.43
N ALA A 162 9.15 -13.54 1.11
CA ALA A 162 8.39 -13.38 2.35
C ALA A 162 9.24 -12.75 3.46
N ALA A 163 10.50 -13.17 3.64
CA ALA A 163 11.41 -12.57 4.61
C ALA A 163 11.71 -11.09 4.29
N PHE A 164 12.03 -10.79 3.02
CA PHE A 164 12.24 -9.43 2.53
C PHE A 164 11.04 -8.53 2.81
N TRP A 165 9.84 -8.99 2.42
CA TRP A 165 8.61 -8.24 2.64
C TRP A 165 8.29 -8.09 4.13
N SER A 166 8.46 -9.14 4.92
CA SER A 166 8.19 -9.10 6.36
C SER A 166 9.08 -8.10 7.09
N MET A 167 10.37 -8.04 6.76
CA MET A 167 11.30 -7.10 7.39
C MET A 167 11.00 -5.64 7.00
N THR A 168 10.72 -5.39 5.72
CA THR A 168 10.38 -4.04 5.23
C THR A 168 9.00 -3.58 5.72
N HIS A 169 7.99 -4.46 5.69
CA HIS A 169 6.67 -4.18 6.26
C HIS A 169 6.73 -4.01 7.78
N GLY A 170 7.49 -4.85 8.49
CA GLY A 170 7.68 -4.72 9.94
C GLY A 170 8.32 -3.40 10.34
N PHE A 171 9.39 -2.99 9.64
CA PHE A 171 10.00 -1.68 9.82
C PHE A 171 8.98 -0.54 9.63
N LEU A 172 8.26 -0.57 8.51
CA LEU A 172 7.24 0.42 8.19
C LEU A 172 6.14 0.47 9.26
N SER A 173 5.62 -0.68 9.69
CA SER A 173 4.58 -0.77 10.71
C SER A 173 5.06 -0.17 12.03
N LEU A 174 6.32 -0.43 12.44
CA LEU A 174 6.91 0.20 13.62
C LEU A 174 7.12 1.71 13.46
N ALA A 175 7.61 2.16 12.30
CA ALA A 175 7.85 3.58 12.01
C ALA A 175 6.56 4.42 11.91
N LEU A 176 5.47 3.79 11.44
CA LEU A 176 4.15 4.39 11.29
C LEU A 176 3.24 4.19 12.51
N THR A 177 3.63 3.36 13.48
CA THR A 177 2.83 3.14 14.69
C THR A 177 2.70 4.43 15.48
N SER A 178 1.45 4.88 15.65
CA SER A 178 1.13 6.04 16.48
C SER A 178 1.53 5.74 17.94
N GLY A 179 2.54 6.45 18.46
CA GLY A 179 3.01 6.31 19.84
C GLY A 179 4.33 5.57 20.03
N SER A 180 4.88 4.92 18.99
CA SER A 180 6.26 4.41 19.05
C SER A 180 7.23 5.54 18.73
N SER A 181 7.77 6.16 19.78
CA SER A 181 8.83 7.13 19.65
C SER A 181 10.19 6.46 19.42
N LEU A 182 10.34 5.17 19.75
CA LEU A 182 11.63 4.45 19.71
C LEU A 182 12.38 4.53 18.37
N VAL A 183 11.65 4.46 17.25
CA VAL A 183 12.26 4.57 15.91
C VAL A 183 12.57 6.03 15.56
N ARG A 184 11.70 6.97 15.96
CA ARG A 184 11.82 8.41 15.64
C ARG A 184 12.81 9.14 16.56
N ASP A 185 12.93 8.68 17.79
CA ASP A 185 13.82 9.19 18.84
C ASP A 185 15.24 8.67 18.69
N SER A 186 15.49 7.80 17.70
CA SER A 186 16.84 7.38 17.32
C SER A 186 17.72 8.55 16.84
N GLY A 187 17.14 9.73 16.60
CA GLY A 187 17.83 10.90 16.07
C GLY A 187 18.10 10.82 14.57
N VAL A 188 17.61 9.76 13.90
CA VAL A 188 17.80 9.51 12.47
C VAL A 188 16.52 9.82 11.72
N SER A 189 16.64 10.53 10.59
CA SER A 189 15.48 10.81 9.72
C SER A 189 14.87 9.52 9.16
N LEU A 190 13.56 9.54 8.91
CA LEU A 190 12.84 8.37 8.38
C LEU A 190 13.42 7.87 7.05
N SER A 191 13.81 8.77 6.15
CA SER A 191 14.43 8.40 4.88
C SER A 191 15.75 7.65 5.05
N VAL A 192 16.58 8.06 6.02
CA VAL A 192 17.84 7.34 6.30
C VAL A 192 17.55 5.96 6.91
N LEU A 193 16.52 5.84 7.74
CA LEU A 193 16.11 4.55 8.29
C LEU A 193 15.53 3.60 7.22
N GLU A 194 14.78 4.14 6.25
CA GLU A 194 14.30 3.39 5.08
C GLU A 194 15.46 2.81 4.27
N ASP A 195 16.47 3.64 3.98
CA ASP A 195 17.68 3.23 3.26
C ASP A 195 18.47 2.16 4.03
N LEU A 196 18.68 2.36 5.34
CA LEU A 196 19.37 1.40 6.20
C LEU A 196 18.59 0.07 6.32
N CYS A 197 17.27 0.13 6.41
CA CYS A 197 16.41 -1.06 6.43
C CYS A 197 16.59 -1.85 5.14
N LEU A 198 16.46 -1.20 3.98
CA LEU A 198 16.65 -1.85 2.69
C LEU A 198 18.06 -2.39 2.52
N GLU A 199 19.09 -1.64 2.90
CA GLU A 199 20.47 -2.10 2.82
C GLU A 199 20.69 -3.35 3.67
N THR A 200 20.20 -3.36 4.91
CA THR A 200 20.31 -4.49 5.83
C THR A 200 19.61 -5.73 5.27
N VAL A 201 18.38 -5.56 4.78
CA VAL A 201 17.59 -6.65 4.19
C VAL A 201 18.27 -7.18 2.91
N MET A 202 18.73 -6.30 2.03
CA MET A 202 19.40 -6.69 0.78
C MET A 202 20.74 -7.39 1.04
N ARG A 203 21.49 -6.98 2.08
CA ARG A 203 22.69 -7.70 2.52
C ARG A 203 22.34 -9.12 3.01
N GLY A 204 21.29 -9.25 3.82
CA GLY A 204 20.80 -10.55 4.31
C GLY A 204 20.30 -11.49 3.21
N LEU A 205 19.86 -10.96 2.06
CA LEU A 205 19.51 -11.74 0.87
C LEU A 205 20.72 -12.19 0.04
N GLY A 206 21.90 -11.62 0.27
CA GLY A 206 23.10 -11.90 -0.51
C GLY A 206 23.46 -13.39 -0.52
N PRO A 207 24.32 -13.79 -1.48
CA PRO A 207 24.84 -15.16 -1.53
C PRO A 207 25.52 -15.52 -0.21
N ASP A 208 25.57 -16.82 0.09
CA ASP A 208 26.24 -17.37 1.27
C ASP A 208 27.77 -17.21 1.18
#